data_AF-A0A2N5KAZ6-F1
#
_entry.id   AF-A0A2N5KAZ6-F1
#
_cell.length_a   1.000
_cell.length_b   1.000
_cell.length_c   1.000
_cell.angle_alpha   90.00
_cell.angle_beta   90.00
_cell.angle_gamma   90.00
#
_symmetry.space_group_name_H-M   'P 1'
#
loop_
_entity.id
_entity.type
_entity.pdbx_description
1 polymer ?
#
loop_
_entity_poly.entity_id
_entity_poly.type
_entity_poly.pdbx_seq_one_letter_code
_entity_poly.pdbx_strand_id
1 'polypeptide(L)'
;ELETQSIRETIGSILPKTQADIAKISEDLGHKDLPLATQNAYTLVKGKDTPKTPGGYKGRVGLYEVMDVSEQIQGLIVKRATSAEIQRAAIAEGMITMRQDGYLKALQGHTTLEEVNRVAANMA
;
A
#
# COMPACT_ATOMS: atom_id res chain seq x y z
N GLU A 1 -12.89 0.65 -14.01
CA GLU A 1 -13.78 -0.06 -13.06
C GLU A 1 -13.01 -1.05 -12.20
N LEU A 2 -12.31 -2.02 -12.79
CA LEU A 2 -11.50 -3.02 -12.06
C LEU A 2 -10.40 -2.40 -11.17
N GLU A 3 -9.60 -1.46 -11.68
CA GLU A 3 -8.54 -0.82 -10.89
C GLU A 3 -9.09 -0.06 -9.67
N THR A 4 -10.17 0.71 -9.86
CA THR A 4 -10.87 1.40 -8.77
C THR A 4 -11.36 0.44 -7.70
N GLN A 5 -11.92 -0.70 -8.11
CA GLN A 5 -12.33 -1.76 -7.19
C GLN A 5 -11.13 -2.32 -6.42
N SER A 6 -10.06 -2.69 -7.12
CA SER A 6 -8.84 -3.19 -6.48
C SER A 6 -8.24 -2.20 -5.49
N ILE A 7 -8.25 -0.90 -5.80
CA ILE A 7 -7.79 0.16 -4.90
C ILE A 7 -8.65 0.19 -3.63
N ARG A 8 -9.98 0.18 -3.79
CA ARG A 8 -10.92 0.18 -2.65
C ARG A 8 -10.77 -1.05 -1.77
N GLU A 9 -10.60 -2.22 -2.37
CA GLU A 9 -10.40 -3.48 -1.64
C GLU A 9 -9.06 -3.50 -0.89
N THR A 10 -8.00 -2.94 -1.48
CA THR A 10 -6.64 -3.02 -0.93
C THR A 10 -6.38 -1.95 0.13
N ILE A 11 -6.71 -0.69 -0.15
CA ILE A 11 -6.35 0.46 0.69
C ILE A 11 -7.56 1.30 1.14
N GLY A 12 -8.78 0.96 0.77
CA GLY A 12 -9.96 1.75 1.14
C GLY A 12 -10.18 1.89 2.64
N SER A 13 -9.73 0.92 3.45
CA SER A 13 -9.81 0.97 4.92
C SER A 13 -8.80 1.93 5.57
N ILE A 14 -7.67 2.20 4.89
CA ILE A 14 -6.58 3.04 5.41
C ILE A 14 -6.57 4.45 4.82
N LEU A 15 -7.33 4.69 3.75
CA LEU A 15 -7.47 6.02 3.16
C LEU A 15 -8.34 6.94 4.04
N PRO A 16 -8.08 8.27 4.02
CA PRO A 16 -8.88 9.24 4.75
C PRO A 16 -10.34 9.24 4.31
N LYS A 17 -11.26 9.28 5.27
CA LYS A 17 -12.71 9.29 5.01
C LYS A 17 -13.26 10.70 4.85
N THR A 18 -12.63 11.68 5.51
CA THR A 18 -13.01 13.09 5.46
C THR A 18 -11.81 13.96 5.10
N GLN A 19 -12.08 15.17 4.63
CA GLN A 19 -11.04 16.15 4.29
C GLN A 19 -10.17 16.52 5.49
N ALA A 20 -10.75 16.54 6.69
CA ALA A 20 -10.04 16.85 7.92
C ALA A 20 -9.01 15.77 8.30
N ASP A 21 -9.29 14.51 7.94
CA ASP A 21 -8.41 13.38 8.27
C ASP A 21 -7.21 13.27 7.33
N ILE A 22 -7.21 13.96 6.18
CA ILE A 22 -6.17 13.83 5.17
C ILE A 22 -4.80 14.16 5.75
N ALA A 23 -4.66 15.29 6.43
CA ALA A 23 -3.37 15.72 6.96
C ALA A 23 -2.79 14.69 7.94
N LYS A 24 -3.62 14.24 8.89
CA LYS A 24 -3.23 13.27 9.91
C LYS A 24 -2.88 11.91 9.31
N ILE A 25 -3.74 11.35 8.47
CA ILE A 25 -3.53 10.01 7.89
C ILE A 25 -2.36 10.02 6.91
N SER A 26 -2.15 11.13 6.18
CA SER A 26 -0.99 11.31 5.31
C SER A 26 0.32 11.31 6.10
N GLU A 27 0.33 11.96 7.27
CA GLU A 27 1.46 11.98 8.18
C GLU A 27 1.72 10.59 8.79
N ASP A 28 0.68 9.96 9.36
CA ASP A 28 0.75 8.65 10.00
C ASP A 28 1.26 7.56 9.03
N LEU A 29 0.80 7.59 7.77
CA LEU A 29 1.22 6.63 6.74
C LEU A 29 2.53 7.03 6.04
N GLY A 30 3.03 8.26 6.21
CA GLY A 30 4.20 8.77 5.50
C GLY A 30 3.98 9.00 4.00
N HIS A 31 2.73 9.20 3.58
CA HIS A 31 2.35 9.43 2.18
C HIS A 31 1.64 10.78 2.03
N LYS A 32 2.14 11.63 1.13
CA LYS A 32 1.53 12.93 0.82
C LYS A 32 0.30 12.78 -0.08
N ASP A 33 -0.63 13.72 0.07
CA ASP A 33 -1.75 13.97 -0.84
C ASP A 33 -2.65 12.74 -1.08
N LEU A 34 -2.97 12.01 -0.01
CA LEU A 34 -3.81 10.83 -0.11
C LEU A 34 -5.24 11.18 -0.54
N PRO A 35 -5.82 10.43 -1.50
CA PRO A 35 -7.21 10.63 -1.91
C PRO A 35 -8.18 10.15 -0.84
N LEU A 36 -9.42 10.62 -0.92
CA LEU A 36 -10.47 10.17 -0.02
C LEU A 36 -10.92 8.74 -0.37
N ALA A 37 -11.20 7.92 0.65
CA ALA A 37 -11.76 6.58 0.48
C ALA A 37 -13.11 6.59 -0.28
N THR A 38 -13.86 7.70 -0.16
CA THR A 38 -15.17 7.92 -0.78
C THR A 38 -15.08 8.47 -2.21
N GLN A 39 -13.89 8.66 -2.76
CA GLN A 39 -13.71 9.23 -4.08
C GLN A 39 -14.19 8.26 -5.18
N ASN A 40 -14.82 8.82 -6.22
CA ASN A 40 -15.38 8.05 -7.32
C ASN A 40 -14.36 7.69 -8.41
N ALA A 41 -13.24 8.42 -8.45
CA ALA A 41 -12.19 8.22 -9.44
C ALA A 41 -10.82 8.50 -8.81
N TYR A 42 -9.81 7.77 -9.28
CA TYR A 42 -8.42 7.94 -8.90
C TYR A 42 -7.59 8.30 -10.14
N THR A 43 -6.58 9.13 -9.95
CA THR A 43 -5.59 9.43 -11.00
C THR A 43 -4.43 8.46 -10.86
N LEU A 44 -4.13 7.74 -11.93
CA LEU A 44 -3.00 6.83 -12.01
C LEU A 44 -2.07 7.27 -13.14
N VAL A 45 -0.81 6.89 -13.03
CA VAL A 45 0.19 7.11 -14.09
C VAL A 45 0.43 5.82 -14.85
N LYS A 46 0.93 5.94 -16.08
CA LYS A 46 1.42 4.83 -16.89
C LYS A 46 2.75 5.20 -17.53
N GLY A 47 3.67 4.25 -17.59
CA GLY A 47 4.92 4.42 -18.31
C GLY A 47 4.68 4.69 -19.79
N LYS A 48 5.37 5.70 -20.34
CA LYS A 48 5.35 5.98 -21.78
C LYS A 48 6.68 5.57 -22.38
N ASP A 49 6.64 4.60 -23.30
CA ASP A 49 7.84 4.17 -24.00
C ASP A 49 8.37 5.29 -24.89
N THR A 50 9.63 5.67 -24.68
CA THR A 50 10.33 6.69 -25.46
C THR A 50 11.81 6.31 -25.56
N PRO A 51 12.57 6.84 -26.54
CA PRO A 51 14.01 6.57 -26.63
C PRO A 51 14.81 6.90 -25.35
N LYS A 52 14.33 7.85 -24.54
CA LYS A 52 14.96 8.24 -23.26
C LYS A 52 14.54 7.34 -22.09
N THR A 53 13.43 6.63 -22.22
CA THR A 53 12.84 5.75 -21.21
C THR A 53 12.29 4.49 -21.87
N PRO A 54 13.16 3.60 -22.39
CA PRO A 54 12.72 2.35 -22.99
C PRO A 54 11.85 1.55 -22.00
N GLY A 55 10.68 1.13 -22.43
CA GLY A 55 9.69 0.44 -21.59
C GLY A 55 8.89 1.35 -20.66
N GLY A 56 9.13 2.66 -20.68
CA GLY A 56 8.32 3.66 -19.96
C GLY A 56 8.65 3.87 -18.49
N TYR A 57 9.70 3.24 -17.97
CA TYR A 57 10.15 3.35 -16.57
C TYR A 57 11.60 3.80 -16.49
N LYS A 58 11.97 4.50 -15.39
CA LYS A 58 13.36 4.87 -15.09
C LYS A 58 13.58 4.87 -13.58
N GLY A 59 14.63 4.19 -13.14
CA GLY A 59 14.92 4.02 -11.72
C GLY A 59 14.02 2.96 -11.07
N ARG A 60 14.04 2.89 -9.74
CA ARG A 60 13.27 1.94 -8.93
C ARG A 60 12.84 2.61 -7.63
N VAL A 61 11.71 2.18 -7.08
CA VAL A 61 11.22 2.55 -5.75
C VAL A 61 11.01 1.28 -4.93
N GLY A 62 11.38 1.30 -3.65
CA GLY A 62 11.15 0.17 -2.74
C GLY A 62 9.69 0.11 -2.29
N LEU A 63 9.16 -1.09 -2.12
CA LEU A 63 7.92 -1.35 -1.39
C LEU A 63 8.26 -1.91 -0.01
N TYR A 64 7.61 -1.43 1.03
CA TYR A 64 7.95 -1.75 2.42
C TYR A 64 6.77 -2.35 3.17
N GLU A 65 7.06 -3.36 3.98
CA GLU A 65 6.17 -3.95 4.97
C GLU A 65 7.00 -4.04 6.25
N VAL A 66 6.60 -3.30 7.28
CA VAL A 66 7.38 -3.15 8.52
C VAL A 66 6.49 -3.50 9.69
N MET A 67 6.84 -4.60 10.37
CA MET A 67 6.15 -5.09 11.56
C MET A 67 6.96 -4.76 12.80
N ASP A 68 6.36 -4.02 13.73
CA ASP A 68 6.94 -3.83 15.06
C ASP A 68 6.77 -5.09 15.90
N VAL A 69 7.80 -5.45 16.66
CA VAL A 69 7.78 -6.63 17.53
C VAL A 69 7.18 -6.24 18.89
N SER A 70 5.87 -5.99 18.90
CA SER A 70 5.07 -5.66 20.09
C SER A 70 5.03 -6.82 21.09
N GLU A 71 4.57 -6.58 22.32
CA GLU A 71 4.36 -7.67 23.30
C GLU A 71 3.39 -8.75 22.80
N GLN A 72 2.37 -8.37 22.03
CA GLN A 72 1.43 -9.31 21.42
C GLN A 72 2.14 -10.18 20.39
N ILE A 73 2.95 -9.58 19.51
CA ILE A 73 3.76 -10.31 18.52
C ILE A 73 4.78 -11.23 19.21
N GLN A 74 5.47 -10.76 20.26
CA GLN A 74 6.37 -11.58 21.07
C GLN A 74 5.64 -12.79 21.67
N GLY A 75 4.44 -12.58 22.21
CA GLY A 75 3.61 -13.66 22.72
C GLY A 75 3.25 -14.70 21.65
N LEU A 76 2.95 -14.27 20.43
CA LEU A 76 2.68 -15.18 19.30
C LEU A 76 3.93 -15.95 18.88
N ILE A 77 5.11 -15.31 18.88
CA ILE A 77 6.39 -15.96 18.59
C ILE A 77 6.68 -17.08 19.61
N VAL A 78 6.54 -16.79 20.91
CA VAL A 78 6.75 -17.78 21.98
C VAL A 78 5.80 -18.97 21.84
N LYS A 79 4.55 -18.71 21.43
CA LYS A 79 3.53 -19.73 21.17
C LYS A 79 3.73 -20.49 19.86
N ARG A 80 4.73 -20.12 19.04
CA ARG A 80 4.95 -20.67 17.69
C ARG A 80 3.70 -20.57 16.80
N ALA A 81 3.02 -19.43 16.87
CA ALA A 81 1.89 -19.14 16.01
C ALA A 81 2.29 -19.18 14.53
N THR A 82 1.31 -19.39 13.66
CA THR A 82 1.48 -19.37 12.21
C THR A 82 1.83 -17.97 11.72
N SER A 83 2.48 -17.87 10.56
CA SER A 83 2.74 -16.59 9.89
C SER A 83 1.45 -15.78 9.68
N ALA A 84 0.35 -16.44 9.33
CA ALA A 84 -0.95 -15.81 9.13
C ALA A 84 -1.52 -15.20 10.43
N GLU A 85 -1.32 -15.85 11.58
CA GLU A 85 -1.72 -15.29 12.88
C GLU A 85 -0.90 -14.06 13.26
N ILE A 86 0.41 -14.12 13.06
CA ILE A 86 1.33 -12.99 13.30
C ILE A 86 0.98 -11.82 12.39
N GLN A 87 0.79 -12.08 11.09
CA GLN A 87 0.44 -11.05 10.12
C GLN A 87 -0.90 -10.38 10.45
N ARG A 88 -1.93 -11.14 10.83
CA ARG A 88 -3.22 -10.57 11.26
C ARG A 88 -3.07 -9.66 12.47
N ALA A 89 -2.26 -10.06 13.45
CA ALA A 89 -1.99 -9.24 14.63
C ALA A 89 -1.24 -7.94 14.24
N ALA A 90 -0.21 -8.06 13.41
CA ALA A 90 0.56 -6.91 12.93
C ALA A 90 -0.31 -5.90 12.14
N ILE A 91 -1.18 -6.39 11.25
CA ILE A 91 -2.11 -5.54 10.50
C ILE A 91 -3.09 -4.84 11.44
N ALA A 92 -3.59 -5.55 12.47
CA ALA A 92 -4.48 -4.95 13.46
C ALA A 92 -3.78 -3.87 14.31
N GLU A 93 -2.47 -3.97 14.51
CA GLU A 93 -1.63 -2.96 15.17
C GLU A 93 -1.22 -1.80 14.25
N GLY A 94 -1.61 -1.82 12.97
CA GLY A 94 -1.38 -0.73 12.03
C GLY A 94 -0.28 -0.98 11.00
N MET A 95 0.30 -2.19 10.94
CA MET A 95 1.21 -2.55 9.85
C MET A 95 0.48 -2.48 8.52
N ILE A 96 1.03 -1.72 7.57
CA ILE A 96 0.62 -1.79 6.17
C ILE A 96 1.40 -2.89 5.44
N THR A 97 0.70 -3.62 4.59
CA THR A 97 1.30 -4.65 3.76
C THR A 97 2.09 -4.04 2.59
N MET A 98 3.03 -4.81 2.03
CA MET A 98 3.81 -4.40 0.87
C MET A 98 2.92 -4.00 -0.32
N ARG A 99 1.80 -4.72 -0.50
CA ARG A 99 0.83 -4.43 -1.54
C ARG A 99 0.12 -3.10 -1.29
N GLN A 100 -0.26 -2.81 -0.04
CA GLN A 100 -0.89 -1.54 0.32
C GLN A 100 0.06 -0.36 0.08
N ASP A 101 1.31 -0.44 0.54
CA ASP A 101 2.33 0.58 0.27
C ASP A 101 2.54 0.80 -1.24
N GLY A 102 2.57 -0.27 -2.03
CA GLY A 102 2.64 -0.18 -3.48
C GLY A 102 1.46 0.57 -4.10
N TYR A 103 0.24 0.33 -3.62
CA TYR A 103 -0.96 1.03 -4.10
C TYR A 103 -0.93 2.51 -3.71
N LEU A 104 -0.47 2.86 -2.51
CA LEU A 104 -0.30 4.26 -2.08
C LEU A 104 0.72 4.97 -2.98
N LYS A 105 1.85 4.33 -3.29
CA LYS A 105 2.86 4.86 -4.22
C LYS A 105 2.36 4.99 -5.65
N ALA A 106 1.49 4.08 -6.10
CA ALA A 106 0.88 4.17 -7.42
C ALA A 106 -0.07 5.37 -7.54
N LEU A 107 -0.86 5.64 -6.49
CA LEU A 107 -1.71 6.83 -6.41
C LEU A 107 -0.90 8.14 -6.40
N GLN A 108 0.32 8.11 -5.85
CA GLN A 108 1.26 9.24 -5.87
C GLN A 108 2.04 9.36 -7.19
N GLY A 109 1.85 8.42 -8.13
CA GLY A 109 2.53 8.44 -9.42
C GLY A 109 3.99 7.96 -9.40
N HIS A 110 4.43 7.30 -8.33
CA HIS A 110 5.79 6.74 -8.24
C HIS A 110 5.95 5.41 -8.99
N THR A 111 4.87 4.66 -9.15
CA THR A 111 4.83 3.36 -9.83
C THR A 111 3.46 3.14 -10.47
N THR A 112 3.26 1.99 -11.13
CA THR A 112 1.97 1.58 -11.71
C THR A 112 1.36 0.44 -10.91
N LEU A 113 0.03 0.30 -10.94
CA LEU A 113 -0.63 -0.86 -10.32
C LEU A 113 -0.19 -2.17 -10.96
N GLU A 114 0.13 -2.15 -12.25
CA GLU A 114 0.71 -3.28 -12.97
C GLU A 114 2.02 -3.75 -12.33
N GLU A 115 2.95 -2.82 -12.09
CA GLU A 115 4.23 -3.13 -11.44
C GLU A 115 4.04 -3.64 -10.01
N VAL A 116 3.12 -3.05 -9.24
CA VAL A 116 2.82 -3.50 -7.88
C VAL A 116 2.27 -4.93 -7.89
N ASN A 117 1.29 -5.22 -8.75
CA ASN A 117 0.73 -6.56 -8.86
C ASN A 117 1.77 -7.57 -9.36
N ARG A 118 2.68 -7.17 -10.25
CA ARG A 118 3.77 -8.03 -10.74
C ARG A 118 4.70 -8.48 -9.61
N VAL A 119 4.96 -7.63 -8.61
CA VAL A 119 5.94 -7.93 -7.54
C VAL A 119 5.31 -8.35 -6.20
N ALA A 120 4.05 -8.00 -5.95
CA ALA A 120 3.39 -8.16 -4.64
C ALA A 120 2.04 -8.94 -4.69
N ALA A 121 1.71 -9.62 -5.79
CA ALA A 121 0.46 -10.40 -5.87
C ALA A 121 0.43 -11.66 -4.98
N ASN A 122 1.58 -12.24 -4.62
CA ASN A 122 1.69 -13.54 -3.95
C ASN A 122 2.18 -13.43 -2.50
N MET A 123 1.52 -12.62 -1.67
CA MET A 123 1.76 -12.62 -0.23
C MET A 123 0.51 -13.15 0.47
N ALA A 124 0.43 -14.48 0.54
CA ALA A 124 -0.53 -15.26 1.32
C ALA A 124 0.17 -16.52 1.84
#